data_AF-A0A382LUC4-F1
#
_entry.id   AF-A0A382LUC4-F1
#
_cell.length_a   1.000
_cell.length_b   1.000
_cell.length_c   1.000
_cell.angle_alpha   90.00
_cell.angle_beta   90.00
_cell.angle_gamma   90.00
#
_symmetry.space_group_name_H-M   'P 1'
#
loop_
_entity.id
_entity.type
_entity.pdbx_description
1 polymer ?
#
loop_
_entity_poly.entity_id
_entity_poly.type
_entity_poly.pdbx_seq_one_letter_code
_entity_poly.pdbx_strand_id
1 'polypeptide(L)' 'MSNNSRINTKNIRNLHTFDSFRNSNYRLLWGTNISMYVSRWMQMTTLSWFVLEQTRSPFSVGLVGFFGMVPFLVLGIF' A
#
# COMPACT_ATOMS: atom_id res chain seq x y z
N MET A 1 -26.39 -25.03 -50.99
CA MET A 1 -26.15 -25.59 -49.65
C MET A 1 -25.77 -24.47 -48.69
N SER A 2 -26.64 -24.18 -47.72
CA SER A 2 -26.42 -23.20 -46.65
C SER A 2 -26.06 -23.91 -45.34
N ASN A 3 -25.04 -23.42 -44.65
CA ASN A 3 -24.97 -23.19 -43.19
C ASN A 3 -23.54 -23.34 -42.66
N ASN A 4 -22.79 -22.24 -42.71
CA ASN A 4 -21.50 -22.10 -42.04
C ASN A 4 -21.67 -21.22 -40.78
N SER A 5 -22.63 -21.57 -39.93
CA SER A 5 -23.14 -20.68 -38.87
C SER A 5 -23.05 -21.29 -37.48
N ARG A 6 -21.85 -21.51 -36.93
CA ARG A 6 -21.61 -21.50 -35.47
C ARG A 6 -20.16 -21.10 -35.13
N ILE A 7 -19.79 -19.86 -35.40
CA ILE A 7 -18.70 -19.20 -34.66
C ILE A 7 -19.20 -18.94 -33.23
N ASN A 8 -18.97 -19.91 -32.34
CA ASN A 8 -19.25 -19.80 -30.92
C ASN A 8 -18.06 -19.11 -30.23
N THR A 9 -17.98 -17.77 -30.37
CA THR A 9 -17.05 -16.93 -29.62
C THR A 9 -17.61 -16.71 -28.21
N LYS A 10 -17.54 -17.75 -27.37
CA LYS A 10 -17.59 -17.57 -25.90
C LYS A 10 -16.28 -16.92 -25.46
N ASN A 11 -16.21 -15.60 -25.61
CA ASN A 11 -15.17 -14.76 -25.04
C ASN A 11 -15.38 -14.68 -23.52
N ILE A 12 -14.88 -15.70 -22.81
CA ILE A 12 -14.78 -15.66 -21.36
C ILE A 12 -13.67 -14.65 -21.05
N ARG A 13 -14.07 -13.44 -20.66
CA ARG A 13 -13.18 -12.46 -20.03
C ARG A 13 -12.69 -13.05 -18.71
N ASN A 14 -11.70 -13.94 -18.78
CA ASN A 14 -10.95 -14.41 -17.63
C ASN A 14 -10.16 -13.20 -17.11
N LEU A 15 -10.72 -12.51 -16.12
CA LEU A 15 -10.02 -11.47 -15.38
C LEU A 15 -8.88 -12.15 -14.61
N HIS A 16 -7.72 -12.24 -15.24
CA HIS A 16 -6.48 -12.79 -14.67
C HIS A 16 -5.85 -11.85 -13.62
N THR A 17 -6.66 -11.15 -12.82
CA THR A 17 -6.19 -10.18 -11.81
C THR A 17 -5.34 -10.84 -10.72
N PHE A 18 -5.54 -12.14 -10.47
CA PHE A 18 -4.80 -12.92 -9.47
C PHE A 18 -3.70 -13.81 -10.05
N ASP A 19 -3.44 -13.77 -11.36
CA ASP A 19 -2.38 -14.57 -11.97
C ASP A 19 -0.98 -14.14 -11.50
N SER A 20 -0.84 -12.89 -11.05
CA SER A 20 0.39 -12.37 -10.41
C SER A 20 0.81 -13.18 -9.19
N PHE A 21 -0.14 -13.75 -8.42
CA PHE A 21 0.15 -14.58 -7.24
C PHE A 21 0.66 -15.98 -7.56
N ARG A 22 0.62 -16.38 -8.84
CA ARG A 22 1.15 -17.67 -9.29
C ARG A 22 2.68 -17.70 -9.28
N ASN A 23 3.33 -16.54 -9.29
CA ASN A 23 4.78 -16.42 -9.19
C ASN A 23 5.23 -16.44 -7.71
N SER A 24 6.08 -17.40 -7.35
CA SER A 24 6.60 -17.57 -5.97
C SER A 24 7.33 -16.32 -5.47
N ASN A 25 8.09 -15.65 -6.34
CA ASN A 25 8.80 -14.42 -6.00
C ASN A 25 7.82 -13.26 -5.73
N TYR A 26 6.74 -13.17 -6.50
CA TYR A 26 5.71 -12.15 -6.30
C TYR A 26 4.96 -12.36 -4.97
N ARG A 27 4.70 -13.61 -4.58
CA ARG A 27 4.05 -13.92 -3.28
C ARG A 27 4.92 -13.49 -2.09
N LEU A 28 6.24 -13.69 -2.17
CA LEU A 28 7.19 -13.21 -1.17
C LEU A 28 7.21 -11.68 -1.10
N LEU A 29 7.33 -11.01 -2.25
CA LEU A 29 7.26 -9.55 -2.35
C LEU A 29 5.96 -9.00 -1.78
N TRP A 30 4.83 -9.65 -2.04
CA TRP A 30 3.52 -9.21 -1.55
C TRP A 30 3.41 -9.31 -0.03
N GLY A 31 3.89 -10.41 0.56
CA GLY A 31 3.95 -10.56 2.02
C GLY A 31 4.85 -9.52 2.69
N THR A 32 6.04 -9.28 2.11
CA THR A 32 6.94 -8.24 2.60
C THR A 32 6.34 -6.83 2.47
N ASN A 33 5.66 -6.54 1.36
CA ASN A 33 4.98 -5.26 1.16
C ASN A 33 3.93 -5.03 2.25
N ILE A 34 3.06 -6.00 2.51
CA ILE A 34 2.05 -5.89 3.57
C ILE A 34 2.71 -5.63 4.91
N SER A 35 3.71 -6.45 5.28
CA SER A 35 4.40 -6.29 6.55
C SER A 35 5.06 -4.91 6.67
N MET A 36 5.72 -4.44 5.62
CA MET A 36 6.36 -3.12 5.57
C MET A 36 5.35 -1.98 5.73
N TYR A 37 4.21 -2.04 5.03
CA TYR A 37 3.16 -1.04 5.16
C TYR A 37 2.55 -1.04 6.56
N VAL A 38 2.25 -2.21 7.12
CA VAL A 38 1.70 -2.34 8.48
C VAL A 38 2.67 -1.75 9.51
N SER A 39 3.96 -2.12 9.45
CA SER A 39 4.98 -1.58 10.34
C SER A 39 5.11 -0.06 10.21
N ARG A 40 5.04 0.48 8.99
CA ARG A 40 5.13 1.92 8.73
C ARG A 40 3.96 2.69 9.34
N TRP A 41 2.74 2.22 9.13
CA TRP A 41 1.54 2.87 9.68
C TRP A 41 1.49 2.75 11.20
N MET A 42 1.90 1.60 11.74
CA MET A 42 1.99 1.40 13.18
C MET A 42 2.98 2.38 13.81
N GLN A 43 4.20 2.51 13.27
CA GLN A 43 5.18 3.49 13.77
C GLN A 43 4.63 4.92 13.74
N MET A 44 4.02 5.33 12.62
CA MET A 44 3.46 6.68 12.49
C MET A 44 2.34 6.94 13.51
N THR A 45 1.48 5.95 13.76
CA THR A 45 0.38 6.05 14.74
C THR A 45 0.91 6.06 16.17
N THR A 46 1.83 5.15 16.50
CA THR A 46 2.46 5.06 17.82
C THR A 46 3.22 6.33 18.17
N LEU A 47 4.00 6.89 17.24
CA LEU A 47 4.69 8.17 17.46
C LEU A 47 3.70 9.31 17.71
N SER A 48 2.59 9.36 16.97
CA SER A 48 1.56 10.38 17.15
C SER A 48 0.91 10.27 18.54
N TRP A 49 0.59 9.06 18.99
CA TRP A 49 0.03 8.78 20.31
C TRP A 49 1.03 9.07 21.43
N PHE A 50 2.29 8.65 21.27
CA PHE A 50 3.35 8.86 22.25
C PHE A 50 3.60 10.35 22.53
N VAL A 51 3.62 11.18 21.49
CA VAL A 51 3.78 12.64 21.67
C VAL A 51 2.57 13.27 22.37
N LEU A 52 1.37 12.76 22.09
CA LEU A 52 0.13 13.22 22.71
C LEU A 52 0.13 12.92 24.21
N GLU A 53 0.54 11.71 24.59
CA GLU A 53 0.65 11.26 25.97
C GLU A 53 1.74 12.01 26.74
N GLN A 54 2.90 12.22 26.11
CA GLN A 54 4.04 12.90 26.75
C GLN A 54 3.77 14.39 27.01
N THR A 55 2.98 15.06 26.16
CA THR A 55 2.85 16.53 26.24
C THR A 55 1.53 17.01 26.84
N ARG A 56 0.48 16.15 26.92
CA ARG A 56 -0.90 16.51 27.31
C ARG A 56 -1.48 17.74 26.59
N SER A 57 -0.86 18.20 25.51
CA SER A 57 -1.20 19.40 24.75
C SER A 57 -1.19 19.07 23.24
N PRO A 58 -2.33 19.22 22.54
CA PRO A 58 -2.46 18.89 21.11
C PRO A 58 -1.48 19.64 20.20
N PHE A 59 -1.00 20.82 20.63
CA PHE A 59 -0.11 21.68 19.84
C PHE A 59 1.27 21.05 19.61
N SER A 60 1.79 20.33 20.59
CA SER A 60 3.13 19.70 20.47
C SER A 60 3.13 18.45 19.59
N VAL A 61 1.98 17.78 19.47
CA VAL A 61 1.78 16.68 18.50
C VAL A 61 1.89 17.19 17.08
N GLY A 62 1.28 18.33 16.78
CA GLY A 62 1.41 19.00 15.48
C GLY A 62 2.84 19.43 15.18
N LEU A 63 3.58 19.92 16.17
CA LEU A 63 4.98 20.31 16.02
C LEU A 63 5.89 19.12 15.68
N VAL A 64 5.74 17.98 16.38
CA VAL A 64 6.53 16.77 16.08
C VAL A 64 6.17 16.18 14.71
N GLY A 65 4.89 16.19 14.32
CA GLY A 65 4.49 15.81 12.97
C GLY A 65 5.12 16.71 11.90
N PHE A 66 5.18 18.02 12.15
CA PHE A 66 5.83 18.99 11.27
C PHE A 66 7.33 18.71 11.13
N PHE A 67 8.04 18.50 12.25
CA PHE A 67 9.46 18.12 12.23
C PHE A 67 9.70 16.73 11.62
N GLY A 68 8.73 15.80 11.72
CA GLY A 68 8.78 14.51 11.04
C GLY A 68 8.69 14.63 9.51
N MET A 69 8.03 15.66 9.00
CA MET A 69 7.97 15.97 7.56
C MET A 69 9.19 16.73 7.03
N VAL A 70 9.92 17.45 7.88
CA VAL A 70 11.16 18.16 7.51
C VAL A 70 12.17 17.26 6.79
N PRO A 71 12.55 16.07 7.29
CA PRO A 71 13.49 15.21 6.58
C PRO A 71 12.93 14.70 5.26
N PHE A 72 11.61 14.51 5.11
CA PHE A 72 11.01 14.18 3.81
C PHE A 72 11.08 15.33 2.82
N LEU A 73 10.92 16.58 3.28
CA LEU A 73 11.02 17.76 2.43
C LEU A 73 12.47 18.01 1.97
N VAL A 74 13.42 17.80 2.88
CA VAL A 74 14.84 17.99 2.59
C VAL A 74 15.39 16.83 1.76
N LEU A 75 15.18 15.57 2.18
CA LEU A 75 15.78 14.41 1.53
C LEU A 75 14.96 13.87 0.36
N GLY A 76 13.67 14.20 0.26
CA GLY A 76 12.80 13.68 -0.80
C GLY A 76 12.93 14.40 -2.15
N ILE A 77 13.73 15.48 -2.21
CA ILE A 77 14.00 16.23 -3.44
C ILE A 77 15.26 15.76 -4.17
N PHE A 78 16.02 14.84 -3.57
CA PHE A 78 17.21 14.20 -4.13
C PHE A 78 16.92 12.71 -4.42
#